data_AF-A0A352SQM6-F1
#
_entry.id   AF-A0A352SQM6-F1
#
_cell.length_a   1.000
_cell.length_b   1.000
_cell.length_c   1.000
_cell.angle_alpha   90.00
_cell.angle_beta   90.00
_cell.angle_gamma   90.00
#
_symmetry.space_group_name_H-M   'P 1'
#
loop_
_entity.id
_entity.type
_entity.pdbx_description
1 polymer ?
#
loop_
_entity_poly.entity_id
_entity_poly.type
_entity_poly.pdbx_seq_one_letter_code
_entity_poly.pdbx_strand_id
1 'polypeptide(L)'
;EAAAEGMHVKTGVEAEYFLLTPDGNQISDPYDTAEKPCYDQQAVMRRYDVVREICDYMLDLGWGPYQNDHEDANGQFEMNWEFDDAMVTADKHSFFKFMTKSVAEKHGYRATFMPKPIAGLTGNGCHVHIS
;
A
#
# COMPACT_ATOMS: atom_id res chain seq x y z
N GLU A 1 5.65 30.37 -5.47
CA GLU A 1 5.50 31.48 -4.50
C GLU A 1 6.06 31.06 -3.14
N ALA A 2 5.52 30.04 -2.45
CA ALA A 2 6.04 29.56 -1.15
C ALA A 2 7.54 29.18 -1.10
N ALA A 3 8.08 28.50 -2.13
CA ALA A 3 9.50 28.15 -2.16
C ALA A 3 10.43 29.38 -2.21
N ALA A 4 9.98 30.50 -2.79
CA ALA A 4 10.74 31.75 -2.79
C ALA A 4 10.75 32.43 -1.41
N GLU A 5 9.83 32.03 -0.53
CA GLU A 5 9.72 32.48 0.86
C GLU A 5 10.45 31.53 1.83
N GLY A 6 11.17 30.53 1.32
CA GLY A 6 11.94 29.56 2.13
C GLY A 6 11.10 28.45 2.75
N MET A 7 9.83 28.30 2.34
CA MET A 7 8.96 27.20 2.77
C MET A 7 9.08 26.03 1.79
N HIS A 8 9.43 24.85 2.31
CA HIS A 8 9.60 23.62 1.55
C HIS A 8 8.66 22.55 2.09
N VAL A 9 7.70 22.14 1.27
CA VAL A 9 6.69 21.15 1.68
C VAL A 9 7.30 19.76 1.62
N LYS A 10 7.15 19.02 2.71
CA LYS A 10 7.45 17.59 2.77
C LYS A 10 6.19 16.80 2.99
N THR A 11 6.11 15.63 2.35
CA THR A 11 4.94 14.76 2.48
C THR A 11 5.31 13.30 2.64
N GLY A 12 4.52 12.59 3.44
CA GLY A 12 4.44 11.13 3.47
C GLY A 12 3.06 10.69 3.02
N VAL A 13 2.95 9.50 2.43
CA VAL A 13 1.67 8.94 1.97
C VAL A 13 1.45 7.55 2.54
N GLU A 14 0.20 7.26 2.90
CA GLU A 14 -0.29 5.96 3.36
C GLU A 14 -1.17 5.38 2.25
N ALA A 15 -0.57 4.65 1.32
CA ALA A 15 -1.22 4.20 0.08
C ALA A 15 -1.82 2.81 0.23
N GLU A 16 -3.00 2.73 0.85
CA GLU A 16 -3.74 1.49 1.05
C GLU A 16 -4.13 0.82 -0.29
N TYR A 17 -4.08 -0.50 -0.32
CA TYR A 17 -4.47 -1.30 -1.48
C TYR A 17 -5.08 -2.64 -1.09
N PHE A 18 -5.88 -3.22 -1.99
CA PHE A 18 -6.35 -4.61 -1.85
C PHE A 18 -5.53 -5.53 -2.74
N LEU A 19 -5.28 -6.75 -2.27
CA LEU A 19 -4.86 -7.88 -3.11
C LEU A 19 -6.06 -8.75 -3.46
N LEU A 20 -6.40 -8.78 -4.73
CA LEU A 20 -7.53 -9.52 -5.30
C LEU A 20 -7.07 -10.75 -6.08
N THR A 21 -8.04 -11.62 -6.41
CA THR A 21 -7.88 -12.63 -7.46
C THR A 21 -7.52 -11.96 -8.81
N PRO A 22 -6.85 -12.67 -9.75
CA PRO A 22 -6.47 -12.10 -11.05
C PRO A 22 -7.62 -11.46 -11.84
N ASP A 23 -8.81 -12.06 -11.77
CA ASP A 23 -10.02 -11.54 -12.41
C ASP A 23 -10.57 -10.28 -11.72
N GLY A 24 -10.15 -10.00 -10.48
CA GLY A 24 -10.52 -8.83 -9.69
C GLY A 24 -11.89 -8.94 -9.02
N ASN A 25 -12.48 -10.14 -8.93
CA ASN A 25 -13.84 -10.32 -8.43
C ASN A 25 -13.91 -10.65 -6.93
N GLN A 26 -12.81 -11.09 -6.33
CA GLN A 26 -12.75 -11.49 -4.91
C GLN A 26 -11.42 -11.03 -4.29
N ILE A 27 -11.38 -10.95 -2.96
CA ILE A 27 -10.10 -10.85 -2.26
C ILE A 27 -9.25 -12.08 -2.57
N SER A 28 -7.93 -11.90 -2.60
CA SER A 28 -7.02 -12.97 -2.99
C SER A 28 -7.00 -14.12 -1.97
N ASP A 29 -7.28 -13.85 -0.70
CA ASP A 29 -7.20 -14.82 0.40
C ASP A 29 -8.59 -15.27 0.87
N PRO A 30 -9.02 -16.51 0.57
CA PRO A 30 -10.33 -17.00 1.01
C PRO A 30 -10.41 -17.29 2.52
N TYR A 31 -9.28 -17.26 3.24
CA TYR A 31 -9.23 -17.50 4.68
C TYR A 31 -9.25 -16.23 5.52
N ASP A 32 -9.17 -15.07 4.87
CA ASP A 32 -9.27 -13.78 5.52
C ASP A 32 -10.73 -13.34 5.60
N THR A 33 -11.37 -13.73 6.71
CA THR A 33 -12.82 -13.60 6.90
C THR A 33 -13.21 -13.12 8.29
N ALA A 34 -12.25 -12.59 9.06
CA ALA A 34 -12.54 -12.12 10.42
C ALA A 34 -13.44 -10.89 10.38
N GLU A 35 -14.29 -10.72 11.40
CA GLU A 35 -15.11 -9.50 11.54
C GLU A 35 -14.23 -8.25 11.76
N LYS A 36 -13.07 -8.45 12.38
CA LYS A 36 -12.06 -7.41 12.67
C LYS A 36 -10.68 -7.91 12.22
N PRO A 37 -10.37 -7.79 10.91
CA PRO A 37 -9.15 -8.36 10.33
C PRO A 37 -7.94 -7.43 10.45
N CYS A 38 -8.12 -6.21 10.94
CA CYS A 38 -7.05 -5.24 11.13
C CYS A 38 -5.89 -5.84 11.95
N TYR A 39 -4.68 -5.80 11.37
CA TYR A 39 -3.45 -6.38 11.91
C TYR A 39 -3.49 -7.92 12.10
N ASP A 40 -4.32 -8.64 11.35
CA ASP A 40 -4.36 -10.11 11.44
C ASP A 40 -3.03 -10.73 11.00
N GLN A 41 -2.32 -11.32 11.97
CA GLN A 41 -1.02 -11.93 11.76
C GLN A 41 -1.05 -13.02 10.68
N GLN A 42 -2.12 -13.81 10.60
CA GLN A 42 -2.16 -14.93 9.68
C GLN A 42 -2.40 -14.44 8.24
N ALA A 43 -3.26 -13.45 8.05
CA ALA A 43 -3.54 -12.83 6.76
C ALA A 43 -2.29 -12.13 6.19
N VAL A 44 -1.55 -11.36 7.03
CA VAL A 44 -0.23 -10.82 6.65
C VAL A 44 0.71 -11.95 6.21
N MET A 45 0.86 -12.99 7.02
CA MET A 45 1.82 -14.05 6.74
C MET A 45 1.44 -14.92 5.53
N ARG A 46 0.14 -15.04 5.18
CA ARG A 46 -0.31 -15.69 3.94
C ARG A 46 -0.03 -14.85 2.69
N ARG A 47 0.30 -13.56 2.83
CA ARG A 47 0.77 -12.69 1.75
C ARG A 47 2.23 -12.25 1.91
N TYR A 48 2.96 -12.94 2.78
CA TYR A 48 4.34 -12.57 3.10
C TYR A 48 5.23 -12.45 1.86
N ASP A 49 5.16 -13.37 0.90
CA ASP A 49 6.06 -13.36 -0.26
C ASP A 49 5.89 -12.12 -1.15
N VAL A 50 4.65 -11.68 -1.40
CA VAL A 50 4.38 -10.48 -2.21
C VAL A 50 4.69 -9.20 -1.43
N VAL A 51 4.29 -9.14 -0.15
CA VAL A 51 4.55 -7.97 0.73
C VAL A 51 6.05 -7.79 0.95
N ARG A 52 6.75 -8.87 1.29
CA ARG A 52 8.20 -8.87 1.47
C ARG A 52 8.92 -8.44 0.20
N GLU A 53 8.57 -8.97 -0.97
CA GLU A 53 9.25 -8.60 -2.21
C GLU A 53 9.14 -7.10 -2.51
N ILE A 54 7.96 -6.50 -2.30
CA ILE A 54 7.78 -5.05 -2.47
C ILE A 54 8.60 -4.28 -1.42
N CYS A 55 8.62 -4.75 -0.17
CA CYS A 55 9.37 -4.12 0.91
C CYS A 55 10.89 -4.18 0.67
N ASP A 56 11.41 -5.33 0.22
CA ASP A 56 12.81 -5.54 -0.13
C ASP A 56 13.21 -4.59 -1.28
N TYR A 57 12.36 -4.36 -2.28
CA TYR A 57 12.62 -3.35 -3.31
C TYR A 57 12.65 -1.92 -2.78
N MET A 58 11.76 -1.56 -1.85
CA MET A 58 11.82 -0.23 -1.21
C MET A 58 13.09 -0.06 -0.37
N LEU A 59 13.60 -1.12 0.26
CA LEU A 59 14.90 -1.11 0.94
C LEU A 59 16.05 -0.88 -0.06
N ASP A 60 16.07 -1.62 -1.17
CA ASP A 60 17.10 -1.47 -2.21
C ASP A 60 17.08 -0.09 -2.89
N LEU A 61 15.89 0.50 -3.04
CA LEU A 61 15.70 1.86 -3.58
C LEU A 61 16.03 2.95 -2.56
N GLY A 62 16.31 2.60 -1.31
CA GLY A 62 16.64 3.55 -0.25
C GLY A 62 15.48 4.42 0.21
N TRP A 63 14.23 3.91 0.17
CA TRP A 63 13.05 4.68 0.56
C TRP A 63 12.78 4.68 2.07
N GLY A 64 13.52 3.87 2.83
CA GLY A 64 13.32 3.72 4.28
C GLY A 64 11.95 3.12 4.64
N PRO A 65 11.54 1.96 4.06
CA PRO A 65 10.33 1.30 4.50
C PRO A 65 10.47 0.85 5.96
N TYR A 66 9.41 1.05 6.76
CA TYR A 66 9.50 0.82 8.22
C TYR A 66 8.38 -0.02 8.81
N GLN A 67 7.24 -0.19 8.12
CA GLN A 67 6.16 -1.08 8.54
C GLN A 67 5.33 -1.57 7.34
N ASN A 68 4.69 -2.72 7.50
CA ASN A 68 3.80 -3.33 6.52
C ASN A 68 2.66 -4.00 7.29
N ASP A 69 1.43 -3.65 6.95
CA ASP A 69 0.26 -3.99 7.76
C ASP A 69 -0.84 -4.62 6.92
N HIS A 70 -1.62 -5.49 7.57
CA HIS A 70 -2.94 -5.87 7.09
C HIS A 70 -3.94 -4.87 7.65
N GLU A 71 -4.69 -4.23 6.78
CA GLU A 71 -5.56 -3.12 7.12
C GLU A 71 -6.95 -3.56 7.59
N ASP A 72 -7.83 -2.59 7.84
CA ASP A 72 -9.13 -2.79 8.47
C ASP A 72 -10.12 -3.63 7.63
N ALA A 73 -9.98 -3.67 6.31
CA ALA A 73 -10.77 -4.56 5.46
C ALA A 73 -10.05 -5.89 5.16
N ASN A 74 -10.82 -6.98 5.07
CA ASN A 74 -10.31 -8.25 4.59
C ASN A 74 -9.67 -8.07 3.19
N GLY A 75 -8.44 -8.52 3.02
CA GLY A 75 -7.64 -8.46 1.80
C GLY A 75 -6.95 -7.12 1.56
N GLN A 76 -7.02 -6.19 2.51
CA GLN A 76 -6.43 -4.85 2.43
C GLN A 76 -5.07 -4.80 3.13
N PHE A 77 -4.13 -4.07 2.53
CA PHE A 77 -2.76 -3.93 3.00
C PHE A 77 -2.29 -2.49 2.87
N GLU A 78 -1.35 -2.12 3.73
CA GLU A 78 -0.61 -0.87 3.68
C GLU A 78 0.88 -1.15 3.83
N MET A 79 1.72 -0.33 3.17
CA MET A 79 3.17 -0.39 3.30
C MET A 79 3.71 1.03 3.35
N ASN A 80 4.43 1.38 4.42
CA ASN A 80 4.89 2.74 4.64
C ASN A 80 6.39 2.90 4.46
N TRP A 81 6.78 4.09 4.03
CA TRP A 81 8.16 4.52 3.85
C TRP A 81 8.34 5.98 4.29
N GLU A 82 9.59 6.42 4.44
CA GLU A 82 9.90 7.75 4.94
C GLU A 82 9.32 8.87 4.05
N PHE A 83 8.85 9.94 4.70
CA PHE A 83 8.47 11.16 4.01
C PHE A 83 9.66 11.79 3.28
N ASP A 84 9.39 12.61 2.28
CA ASP A 84 10.41 13.32 1.51
C ASP A 84 9.88 14.69 1.05
N ASP A 85 10.71 15.45 0.33
CA ASP A 85 10.25 16.61 -0.43
C ASP A 85 9.05 16.20 -1.29
N ALA A 86 8.00 17.05 -1.32
CA ALA A 86 6.71 16.67 -1.88
C ALA A 86 6.77 16.14 -3.32
N MET A 87 7.73 16.63 -4.12
CA MET A 87 7.92 16.13 -5.48
C MET A 87 8.55 14.73 -5.52
N VAL A 88 9.52 14.47 -4.64
CA VAL A 88 10.13 13.14 -4.52
C VAL A 88 9.10 12.13 -4.02
N THR A 89 8.28 12.49 -3.03
CA THR A 89 7.18 11.61 -2.57
C THR A 89 6.15 11.36 -3.67
N ALA A 90 5.82 12.35 -4.50
CA ALA A 90 4.89 12.16 -5.62
C ALA A 90 5.43 11.16 -6.67
N ASP A 91 6.72 11.25 -7.00
CA ASP A 91 7.38 10.30 -7.91
C ASP A 91 7.41 8.89 -7.32
N LYS A 92 7.83 8.76 -6.05
CA LYS A 92 7.79 7.50 -5.30
C LYS A 92 6.38 6.91 -5.28
N HIS A 93 5.35 7.70 -4.99
CA HIS A 93 3.96 7.24 -4.93
C HIS A 93 3.45 6.73 -6.29
N SER A 94 3.76 7.43 -7.39
CA SER A 94 3.41 6.95 -8.73
C SER A 94 4.08 5.61 -9.04
N PHE A 95 5.38 5.50 -8.72
CA PHE A 95 6.14 4.27 -8.93
C PHE A 95 5.68 3.12 -8.02
N PHE A 96 5.36 3.41 -6.75
CA PHE A 96 4.84 2.43 -5.79
C PHE A 96 3.59 1.73 -6.34
N LYS A 97 2.63 2.50 -6.85
CA LYS A 97 1.40 1.94 -7.43
C LYS A 97 1.67 1.04 -8.64
N PHE A 98 2.66 1.37 -9.45
CA PHE A 98 3.09 0.53 -10.56
C PHE A 98 3.78 -0.74 -10.04
N MET A 99 4.78 -0.60 -9.17
CA MET A 99 5.53 -1.69 -8.54
C MET A 99 4.60 -2.68 -7.84
N THR A 100 3.70 -2.22 -6.98
CA THR A 100 2.74 -3.08 -6.26
C THR A 100 1.84 -3.86 -7.21
N LYS A 101 1.36 -3.25 -8.29
CA LYS A 101 0.57 -3.96 -9.32
C LYS A 101 1.40 -5.00 -10.06
N SER A 102 2.60 -4.65 -10.49
CA SER A 102 3.48 -5.55 -11.25
C SER A 102 3.97 -6.73 -10.41
N VAL A 103 4.33 -6.50 -9.16
CA VAL A 103 4.75 -7.57 -8.24
C VAL A 103 3.54 -8.43 -7.86
N ALA A 104 2.38 -7.84 -7.57
CA ALA A 104 1.17 -8.64 -7.34
C ALA A 104 0.84 -9.55 -8.55
N GLU A 105 0.93 -9.03 -9.77
CA GLU A 105 0.67 -9.82 -10.99
C GLU A 105 1.69 -10.94 -11.18
N LYS A 106 2.98 -10.69 -10.90
CA LYS A 106 4.04 -11.71 -10.88
C LYS A 106 3.72 -12.86 -9.90
N HIS A 107 3.06 -12.55 -8.79
CA HIS A 107 2.62 -13.52 -7.77
C HIS A 107 1.23 -14.14 -8.05
N GLY A 108 0.60 -13.83 -9.18
CA GLY A 108 -0.72 -14.35 -9.53
C GLY A 108 -1.88 -13.68 -8.78
N TYR A 109 -1.68 -12.43 -8.33
CA TYR A 109 -2.68 -11.59 -7.70
C TYR A 109 -2.93 -10.32 -8.50
N ARG A 110 -3.93 -9.55 -8.10
CA ARG A 110 -4.18 -8.22 -8.65
C ARG A 110 -4.25 -7.19 -7.54
N ALA A 111 -3.32 -6.23 -7.54
CA ALA A 111 -3.42 -5.09 -6.63
C ALA A 111 -4.40 -4.04 -7.17
N THR A 112 -5.24 -3.48 -6.31
CA THR A 112 -6.11 -2.35 -6.64
C THR A 112 -6.04 -1.24 -5.59
N PHE A 113 -5.90 -0.01 -6.08
CA PHE A 113 -5.99 1.24 -5.32
C PHE A 113 -7.33 1.95 -5.57
N MET A 114 -8.34 1.20 -6.05
CA MET A 114 -9.70 1.74 -6.20
C MET A 114 -10.21 2.16 -4.81
N PRO A 115 -10.86 3.34 -4.66
CA PRO A 115 -11.26 3.82 -3.33
C PRO A 115 -12.23 2.90 -2.59
N LYS A 116 -13.08 2.16 -3.32
CA LYS A 116 -14.07 1.25 -2.73
C LYS A 116 -14.26 0.00 -3.60
N PRO A 117 -13.33 -0.97 -3.55
CA PRO A 117 -13.39 -2.13 -4.45
C PRO A 117 -14.45 -3.14 -4.02
N ILE A 118 -14.78 -3.22 -2.72
CA ILE A 118 -15.73 -4.19 -2.17
C ILE A 118 -16.78 -3.44 -1.35
N ALA A 119 -18.05 -3.65 -1.69
CA ALA A 119 -19.16 -3.08 -0.95
C ALA A 119 -19.24 -3.68 0.47
N GLY A 120 -19.45 -2.83 1.48
CA GLY A 120 -19.59 -3.26 2.87
C GLY A 120 -18.28 -3.41 3.66
N LEU A 121 -17.11 -3.36 3.01
CA LEU A 121 -15.80 -3.32 3.68
C LEU A 121 -15.26 -1.90 3.73
N THR A 122 -14.27 -1.62 4.60
CA THR A 122 -13.48 -0.38 4.59
C THR A 122 -12.84 -0.16 3.20
N GLY A 123 -12.67 1.11 2.82
CA GLY A 123 -12.16 1.49 1.49
C GLY A 123 -10.69 1.88 1.55
N ASN A 124 -10.04 2.03 0.40
CA ASN A 124 -8.65 2.48 0.35
C ASN A 124 -8.55 3.99 0.56
N GLY A 125 -7.83 4.36 1.61
CA GLY A 125 -7.30 5.68 1.85
C GLY A 125 -6.05 6.00 1.02
N CYS A 126 -5.68 7.27 1.07
CA CYS A 126 -4.36 7.76 0.69
C CYS A 126 -4.04 8.91 1.65
N HIS A 127 -3.87 8.61 2.93
CA HIS A 127 -3.63 9.66 3.92
C HIS A 127 -2.32 10.37 3.58
N VAL A 128 -2.30 11.70 3.73
CA VAL A 128 -1.13 12.51 3.41
C VAL A 128 -0.73 13.29 4.65
N HIS A 129 0.46 13.00 5.14
CA HIS A 129 1.12 13.76 6.21
C HIS A 129 1.86 14.93 5.58
N ILE A 130 1.70 16.15 6.10
CA ILE A 130 2.22 17.38 5.48
C ILE A 130 2.88 18.26 6.55
N SER A 131 4.08 18.76 6.23
CA SER A 131 4.83 19.76 7.03
C SER A 131 5.51 20.79 6.15
#